data_AF-A0A328EDY1-F1
#
_entry.id   AF-A0A328EDY1-F1
#
_cell.length_a   1.000
_cell.length_b   1.000
_cell.length_c   1.000
_cell.angle_alpha   90.00
_cell.angle_beta   90.00
_cell.angle_gamma   90.00
#
_symmetry.space_group_name_H-M   'P 1'
#
loop_
_entity.id
_entity.type
_entity.pdbx_description
1 polymer ?
#
loop_
_entity_poly.entity_id
_entity_poly.type
_entity_poly.pdbx_seq_one_letter_code
_entity_poly.pdbx_strand_id
1 'polypeptide(L)'
;MIFEKILIIVVLKNKNMTDKNSQKNSEIIPVFFNTFLIVLGSFGFGILCLWLLSKNIEIDKIGDAFNILGAVTGAIAVVLVYLTYKTQKEELSLTRQELKNSAEMMRQQKEIMDEEKKIMEEEKFRNYFSFLLEQKEKIKNNIIYLGDSVHKELRGEKFFNVSTGIIDSLNECDWDVDYGLEKRLDSLALYCNYNKQQLKRYQEFSDFIKKESLKNDDFKLIYDAIVSEDEKFFFEQIWDFVGKYYPKEK
;
A
#
# COMPACT_ATOMS: atom_id res chain seq x y z
N MET A 1 11.96 -5.70 11.84
CA MET A 1 10.69 -4.99 11.56
C MET A 1 9.99 -4.41 12.81
N ILE A 2 9.84 -5.14 13.92
CA ILE A 2 9.19 -4.59 15.15
C ILE A 2 10.10 -3.60 15.91
N PHE A 3 11.40 -3.88 15.98
CA PHE A 3 12.37 -3.02 16.69
C PHE A 3 12.55 -1.64 16.06
N GLU A 4 12.49 -1.52 14.73
CA GLU A 4 12.58 -0.21 14.05
C GLU A 4 11.34 0.67 14.33
N LYS A 5 10.15 0.06 14.41
CA LYS A 5 8.92 0.80 14.74
C LYS A 5 8.94 1.32 16.18
N ILE A 6 9.49 0.54 17.12
CA ILE A 6 9.65 0.97 18.51
C ILE A 6 10.70 2.09 18.61
N LEU A 7 11.81 1.98 17.87
CA LEU A 7 12.85 3.01 17.85
C LEU A 7 12.32 4.34 17.31
N ILE A 8 11.53 4.32 16.23
CA ILE A 8 10.91 5.52 15.64
C ILE A 8 9.92 6.16 16.62
N ILE A 9 9.10 5.37 17.33
CA ILE A 9 8.13 5.91 18.31
C ILE A 9 8.85 6.51 19.52
N VAL A 10 9.93 5.88 20.01
CA VAL A 10 10.72 6.40 21.13
C VAL A 10 11.46 7.69 20.73
N VAL A 11 12.03 7.75 19.52
CA VAL A 11 12.70 8.96 19.00
C VAL A 11 11.69 10.10 18.80
N LEU A 12 10.51 9.82 18.23
CA LEU A 12 9.46 10.84 18.05
C LEU A 12 8.91 11.35 19.40
N LYS A 13 8.76 10.48 20.39
CA LYS A 13 8.28 10.87 21.72
C LYS A 13 9.32 11.70 22.50
N ASN A 14 10.61 11.38 22.37
CA ASN A 14 11.68 12.18 22.97
C ASN A 14 11.81 13.56 22.31
N LYS A 15 11.72 13.63 20.98
CA LYS A 15 11.77 14.89 20.23
C LYS A 15 10.63 15.84 20.63
N ASN A 16 9.40 15.32 20.74
CA ASN A 16 8.24 16.09 21.21
C ASN A 16 8.34 16.59 22.66
N MET A 17 9.02 15.86 23.57
CA MET A 17 9.26 16.34 24.94
C MET A 17 10.34 17.43 25.00
N THR A 18 11.34 17.37 24.11
CA THR A 18 12.43 18.35 24.06
C THR A 18 11.93 19.66 23.44
N ASP A 19 11.07 19.59 22.42
CA ASP A 19 10.44 20.75 21.80
C ASP A 19 9.46 21.47 22.75
N LYS A 20 8.68 20.74 23.57
CA LYS A 20 7.81 21.35 24.59
C LYS A 20 8.58 22.08 25.68
N ASN A 21 9.75 21.57 26.09
CA ASN A 21 10.60 22.22 27.08
C ASN A 21 11.38 23.41 26.48
N SER A 22 11.78 23.32 25.22
CA SER A 22 12.39 24.43 24.45
C SER A 22 11.39 25.58 24.26
N GLN A 23 10.14 25.26 23.87
CA GLN A 23 9.09 26.25 23.65
C GLN A 23 8.69 26.97 24.95
N LYS A 24 8.56 26.23 26.07
CA LYS A 24 8.28 26.80 27.39
C LYS A 24 9.40 27.73 27.88
N ASN A 25 10.66 27.42 27.57
CA ASN A 25 11.80 28.28 27.92
C ASN A 25 11.93 29.51 26.99
N SER A 26 11.50 29.40 25.73
CA SER A 26 11.53 30.51 24.76
C SER A 26 10.52 31.63 25.06
N GLU A 27 9.41 31.32 25.74
CA GLU A 27 8.40 32.31 26.15
C GLU A 27 8.72 32.97 27.50
N ILE A 28 9.43 32.28 28.40
CA ILE A 28 9.75 32.77 29.75
C ILE A 28 10.86 33.85 29.70
N ILE A 29 11.87 33.67 28.85
CA ILE A 29 13.02 34.58 28.74
C ILE A 29 12.63 36.02 28.34
N PRO A 30 11.78 36.27 27.31
CA PRO A 30 11.39 37.64 26.96
C PRO A 30 10.48 38.29 28.01
N VAL A 31 9.64 37.53 28.71
CA VAL A 31 8.77 38.04 29.79
C VAL A 31 9.59 38.49 30.99
N PHE A 32 10.59 37.71 31.43
CA PHE A 32 11.48 38.09 32.52
C PHE A 32 12.36 39.30 32.15
N PHE A 33 12.88 39.36 30.92
CA PHE A 33 13.71 40.48 30.47
C PHE A 33 12.92 41.80 30.39
N ASN A 34 11.67 41.75 29.91
CA ASN A 34 10.80 42.92 29.84
C ASN A 34 10.39 43.42 31.24
N THR A 35 10.07 42.48 32.16
CA THR A 35 9.73 42.82 33.54
C THR A 35 10.94 43.42 34.29
N PHE A 36 12.14 42.89 34.05
CA PHE A 36 13.37 43.39 34.64
C PHE A 36 13.74 44.80 34.14
N LEU A 37 13.54 45.10 32.86
CA LEU A 37 13.76 46.44 32.29
C LEU A 37 12.80 47.48 32.86
N ILE A 38 11.52 47.12 33.09
CA ILE A 38 10.54 48.03 33.70
C ILE A 38 10.91 48.34 35.16
N VAL A 39 11.36 47.34 35.92
CA VAL A 39 11.80 47.51 37.31
C VAL A 39 13.07 48.37 37.40
N LEU A 40 14.06 48.15 36.53
CA LEU A 40 15.26 48.99 36.50
C LEU A 40 14.96 50.42 36.02
N GLY A 41 14.08 50.58 35.02
CA GLY A 41 13.66 51.88 34.51
C GLY A 41 12.93 52.71 35.58
N SER A 42 12.02 52.09 36.32
CA SER A 42 11.30 52.73 37.43
C SER A 42 12.20 53.06 38.63
N PHE A 43 13.18 52.19 38.94
CA PHE A 43 14.14 52.45 40.01
C PHE A 43 15.13 53.57 39.63
N GLY A 44 15.62 53.58 38.39
CA GLY A 44 16.47 54.64 37.86
C GLY A 44 15.75 55.99 37.78
N PHE A 45 14.48 56.00 37.39
CA PHE A 45 13.64 57.20 37.39
C PHE A 45 13.40 57.72 38.82
N GLY A 46 13.18 56.84 39.80
CA GLY A 46 13.06 57.21 41.21
C GLY A 46 14.33 57.89 41.75
N ILE A 47 15.52 57.37 41.44
CA ILE A 47 16.80 57.96 41.83
C ILE A 47 17.04 59.30 41.12
N LEU A 48 16.70 59.41 39.83
CA LEU A 48 16.79 60.65 39.06
C LEU A 48 15.88 61.73 39.67
N CYS A 49 14.64 61.39 40.03
CA CYS A 49 13.70 62.29 40.69
C CYS A 49 14.20 62.74 42.07
N LEU A 50 14.80 61.84 42.85
CA LEU A 50 15.40 62.21 44.14
C LEU A 50 16.60 63.15 43.98
N TRP A 51 17.42 62.93 42.95
CA TRP A 51 18.57 63.78 42.63
C TRP A 51 18.17 65.16 42.10
N LEU A 52 17.10 65.22 41.28
CA LEU A 52 16.54 66.46 40.77
C LEU A 52 15.83 67.28 41.86
N LEU A 53 15.15 66.64 42.81
CA LEU A 53 14.58 67.33 43.98
C LEU A 53 15.64 67.85 44.96
N SER A 54 16.84 67.23 44.97
CA SER A 54 17.96 67.61 45.84
C SER A 54 18.72 68.86 45.36
N LYS A 55 18.65 69.18 44.06
CA LYS A 55 19.24 70.41 43.51
C LYS A 55 18.13 71.38 43.11
N ASN A 56 18.16 72.62 43.60
CA ASN A 56 17.34 73.73 43.09
C ASN A 56 17.75 74.08 41.64
N ILE A 57 17.46 73.19 40.68
CA ILE A 57 17.80 73.34 39.27
C ILE A 57 16.66 74.09 38.57
N GLU A 58 17.03 75.07 37.77
CA GLU A 58 16.13 75.75 36.83
C GLU A 58 15.42 74.74 35.93
N ILE A 59 14.09 74.70 36.02
CA ILE A 59 13.20 73.75 35.36
C ILE A 59 13.44 73.69 33.83
N ASP A 60 13.89 74.80 33.22
CA ASP A 60 14.22 74.88 31.79
C ASP A 60 15.35 73.92 31.38
N LYS A 61 16.40 73.75 32.20
CA LYS A 61 17.52 72.84 31.90
C LYS A 61 17.13 71.37 32.02
N ILE A 62 16.11 71.07 32.82
CA ILE A 62 15.53 69.72 32.94
C ILE A 62 14.69 69.41 31.70
N GLY A 63 13.90 70.37 31.21
CA GLY A 63 13.13 70.25 29.98
C GLY A 63 13.99 69.93 28.75
N ASP A 64 15.13 70.62 28.59
CA ASP A 64 16.06 70.37 27.49
C ASP A 64 16.70 68.98 27.55
N ALA A 65 17.05 68.50 28.75
CA ALA A 65 17.60 67.15 28.93
C ALA A 65 16.57 66.05 28.62
N PHE A 66 15.29 66.25 28.98
CA PHE A 66 14.21 65.34 28.62
C PHE A 66 13.88 65.35 27.12
N ASN A 67 14.00 66.50 26.44
CA ASN A 67 13.83 66.57 24.99
C ASN A 67 14.93 65.81 24.24
N ILE A 68 16.19 65.94 24.67
CA ILE A 68 17.31 65.18 24.09
C ILE A 68 17.15 63.68 24.37
N LEU A 69 16.78 63.31 25.60
CA LEU A 69 16.53 61.92 25.96
C LEU A 69 15.37 61.34 25.16
N GLY A 70 14.26 62.06 25.02
CA GLY A 70 13.11 61.67 24.22
C GLY A 70 13.44 61.49 22.73
N ALA A 71 14.27 62.38 22.17
CA ALA A 71 14.74 62.25 20.79
C ALA A 71 15.63 61.01 20.59
N VAL A 72 16.55 60.73 21.52
CA VAL A 72 17.40 59.53 21.48
C VAL A 72 16.57 58.26 21.66
N THR A 73 15.63 58.24 22.59
CA THR A 73 14.69 57.11 22.77
C THR A 73 13.83 56.90 21.53
N GLY A 74 13.34 57.97 20.90
CA GLY A 74 12.61 57.91 19.64
C GLY A 74 13.43 57.31 18.50
N ALA A 75 14.68 57.73 18.34
CA ALA A 75 15.60 57.19 17.33
C ALA A 75 15.90 55.71 17.57
N ILE A 76 16.15 55.30 18.82
CA ILE A 76 16.37 53.89 19.19
C ILE A 76 15.12 53.05 18.90
N ALA A 77 13.92 53.56 19.22
CA ALA A 77 12.66 52.87 18.95
C ALA A 77 12.47 52.61 17.45
N VAL A 78 12.75 53.59 16.58
CA VAL A 78 12.67 53.44 15.12
C VAL A 78 13.66 52.36 14.61
N VAL A 79 14.89 52.34 15.12
CA VAL A 79 15.88 51.32 14.75
C VAL A 79 15.45 49.93 15.19
N LEU A 80 14.91 49.78 16.39
CA LEU A 80 14.40 48.49 16.89
C LEU A 80 13.21 47.98 16.07
N VAL A 81 12.27 48.87 15.72
CA VAL A 81 11.14 48.52 14.84
C VAL A 81 11.65 48.09 13.46
N TYR A 82 12.65 48.77 12.91
CA TYR A 82 13.25 48.40 11.62
C TYR A 82 13.95 47.03 11.66
N LEU A 83 14.74 46.76 12.69
CA LEU A 83 15.39 45.46 12.87
C LEU A 83 14.36 44.33 13.00
N THR A 84 13.32 44.55 13.82
CA THR A 84 12.23 43.60 14.01
C THR A 84 11.48 43.33 12.70
N TYR A 85 11.18 44.38 11.93
CA TYR A 85 10.56 44.26 10.60
C TYR A 85 11.41 43.43 9.63
N LYS A 86 12.73 43.66 9.62
CA LYS A 86 13.65 42.91 8.76
C LYS A 86 13.66 41.42 9.14
N THR A 87 13.77 41.10 10.42
CA THR A 87 13.72 39.71 10.92
C THR A 87 12.40 39.03 10.56
N GLN A 88 11.27 39.67 10.80
CA GLN A 88 9.94 39.12 10.45
C GLN A 88 9.79 38.87 8.95
N LYS A 89 10.35 39.75 8.11
CA LYS A 89 10.30 39.59 6.65
C LYS A 89 11.14 38.39 6.19
N GLU A 90 12.31 38.17 6.79
CA GLU A 90 13.17 37.02 6.51
C GLU A 90 12.50 35.71 6.96
N GLU A 91 11.95 35.65 8.17
CA GLU A 91 11.21 34.48 8.68
C GLU A 91 9.99 34.15 7.83
N LEU A 92 9.22 35.15 7.39
CA LEU A 92 8.07 34.93 6.49
C LEU A 92 8.51 34.35 5.15
N SER A 93 9.67 34.78 4.63
CA SER A 93 10.22 34.26 3.38
C SER A 93 10.68 32.81 3.50
N LEU A 94 11.35 32.47 4.61
CA LEU A 94 11.76 31.10 4.94
C LEU A 94 10.55 30.19 5.13
N THR A 95 9.54 30.66 5.88
CA THR A 95 8.29 29.92 6.10
C THR A 95 7.59 29.60 4.78
N ARG A 96 7.55 30.55 3.83
CA ARG A 96 6.99 30.30 2.49
C ARG A 96 7.77 29.27 1.71
N GLN A 97 9.09 29.25 1.85
CA GLN A 97 9.95 28.26 1.20
C GLN A 97 9.75 26.87 1.80
N GLU A 98 9.70 26.76 3.13
CA GLU A 98 9.41 25.51 3.82
C GLU A 98 8.02 24.97 3.47
N LEU A 99 7.00 25.83 3.39
CA LEU A 99 5.66 25.44 2.95
C LEU A 99 5.65 24.96 1.49
N LYS A 100 6.41 25.59 0.60
CA LYS A 100 6.56 25.13 -0.79
C LYS A 100 7.23 23.77 -0.86
N ASN A 101 8.34 23.59 -0.15
CA ASN A 101 9.06 22.32 -0.09
C ASN A 101 8.19 21.22 0.53
N SER A 102 7.44 21.54 1.59
CA SER A 102 6.50 20.63 2.24
C SER A 102 5.35 20.23 1.31
N ALA A 103 4.78 21.18 0.56
CA ALA A 103 3.76 20.89 -0.43
C ALA A 103 4.30 20.02 -1.58
N GLU A 104 5.54 20.22 -1.99
CA GLU A 104 6.20 19.38 -3.01
C GLU A 104 6.44 17.96 -2.49
N MET A 105 6.96 17.81 -1.27
CA MET A 105 7.10 16.50 -0.62
C MET A 105 5.75 15.79 -0.45
N MET A 106 4.67 16.51 -0.11
CA MET A 106 3.33 15.93 -0.05
C MET A 106 2.82 15.45 -1.42
N ARG A 107 3.14 16.17 -2.50
CA ARG A 107 2.80 15.73 -3.86
C ARG A 107 3.54 14.45 -4.23
N GLN A 108 4.85 14.41 -4.00
CA GLN A 108 5.65 13.21 -4.23
C GLN A 108 5.16 12.02 -3.39
N GLN A 109 4.85 12.25 -2.12
CA GLN A 109 4.31 11.21 -1.25
C GLN A 109 2.95 10.70 -1.74
N LYS A 110 2.11 11.58 -2.30
CA LYS A 110 0.84 11.19 -2.89
C LYS A 110 1.04 10.32 -4.13
N GLU A 111 1.96 10.71 -5.02
CA GLU A 111 2.30 9.93 -6.22
C GLU A 111 2.80 8.53 -5.83
N ILE A 112 3.72 8.44 -4.87
CA ILE A 112 4.23 7.16 -4.33
C ILE A 112 3.08 6.34 -3.73
N MET A 113 2.18 6.95 -2.96
CA MET A 113 1.05 6.24 -2.35
C MET A 113 0.05 5.71 -3.41
N ASP A 114 -0.20 6.49 -4.46
CA ASP A 114 -1.07 6.08 -5.56
C ASP A 114 -0.44 4.91 -6.35
N GLU A 115 0.88 4.94 -6.57
CA GLU A 115 1.63 3.82 -7.17
C GLU A 115 1.63 2.57 -6.27
N GLU A 116 1.94 2.72 -4.98
CA GLU A 116 1.90 1.63 -3.99
C GLU A 116 0.51 1.01 -3.92
N LYS A 117 -0.55 1.82 -3.98
CA LYS A 117 -1.92 1.32 -4.00
C LYS A 117 -2.18 0.46 -5.23
N LYS A 118 -1.73 0.90 -6.41
CA LYS A 118 -1.85 0.14 -7.66
C LYS A 118 -1.11 -1.20 -7.56
N ILE A 119 0.16 -1.18 -7.11
CA ILE A 119 0.97 -2.39 -6.91
C ILE A 119 0.29 -3.35 -5.93
N MET A 120 -0.21 -2.83 -4.80
CA MET A 120 -0.91 -3.64 -3.81
C MET A 120 -2.19 -4.29 -4.38
N GLU A 121 -2.95 -3.57 -5.20
CA GLU A 121 -4.14 -4.12 -5.86
C GLU A 121 -3.77 -5.24 -6.84
N GLU A 122 -2.70 -5.05 -7.62
CA GLU A 122 -2.15 -6.09 -8.51
C GLU A 122 -1.66 -7.32 -7.73
N GLU A 123 -0.91 -7.12 -6.65
CA GLU A 123 -0.43 -8.22 -5.79
C GLU A 123 -1.57 -8.99 -5.13
N LYS A 124 -2.61 -8.29 -4.63
CA LYS A 124 -3.81 -8.93 -4.08
C LYS A 124 -4.49 -9.81 -5.13
N PHE A 125 -4.60 -9.33 -6.36
CA PHE A 125 -5.17 -10.11 -7.44
C PHE A 125 -4.26 -11.31 -7.81
N ARG A 126 -2.93 -11.12 -7.88
CA ARG A 126 -1.96 -12.22 -8.08
C ARG A 126 -2.14 -13.31 -7.04
N ASN A 127 -2.16 -12.94 -5.76
CA ASN A 127 -2.31 -13.88 -4.65
C ASN A 127 -3.66 -14.62 -4.70
N TYR A 128 -4.75 -13.90 -4.98
CA TYR A 128 -6.06 -14.49 -5.15
C TYR A 128 -6.08 -15.50 -6.31
N PHE A 129 -5.50 -15.13 -7.46
CA PHE A 129 -5.46 -15.99 -8.64
C PHE A 129 -4.59 -17.23 -8.41
N SER A 130 -3.42 -17.08 -7.79
CA SER A 130 -2.57 -18.21 -7.37
C SER A 130 -3.31 -19.17 -6.46
N PHE A 131 -4.10 -18.65 -5.50
CA PHE A 131 -4.94 -19.48 -4.64
C PHE A 131 -5.98 -20.26 -5.46
N LEU A 132 -6.66 -19.63 -6.42
CA LEU A 132 -7.63 -20.32 -7.29
C LEU A 132 -6.96 -21.45 -8.07
N LEU A 133 -5.79 -21.21 -8.67
CA LEU A 133 -5.04 -22.24 -9.39
C LEU A 133 -4.65 -23.42 -8.48
N GLU A 134 -4.24 -23.15 -7.25
CA GLU A 134 -3.94 -24.20 -6.28
C GLU A 134 -5.17 -25.05 -5.93
N GLN A 135 -6.35 -24.43 -5.79
CA GLN A 135 -7.60 -25.16 -5.57
C GLN A 135 -7.97 -26.01 -6.79
N LYS A 136 -7.78 -25.48 -8.01
CA LYS A 136 -8.00 -26.23 -9.25
C LYS A 136 -7.13 -27.47 -9.27
N GLU A 137 -5.84 -27.33 -8.97
CA GLU A 137 -4.88 -28.43 -8.93
C GLU A 137 -5.26 -29.49 -7.89
N LYS A 138 -5.77 -29.08 -6.72
CA LYS A 138 -6.29 -30.03 -5.70
C LYS A 138 -7.46 -30.84 -6.22
N ILE A 139 -8.41 -30.21 -6.91
CA ILE A 139 -9.54 -30.92 -7.53
C ILE A 139 -9.01 -31.89 -8.61
N LYS A 140 -8.05 -31.44 -9.43
CA LYS A 140 -7.38 -32.23 -10.47
C LYS A 140 -6.81 -33.54 -9.92
N ASN A 141 -6.07 -33.44 -8.81
CA ASN A 141 -5.38 -34.58 -8.19
C ASN A 141 -6.31 -35.54 -7.43
N ASN A 142 -7.56 -35.13 -7.20
CA ASN A 142 -8.60 -35.98 -6.65
C ASN A 142 -9.35 -36.79 -7.72
N ILE A 143 -9.13 -36.51 -9.01
CA ILE A 143 -9.66 -37.33 -10.10
C ILE A 143 -8.77 -38.57 -10.23
N ILE A 144 -9.39 -39.75 -10.13
CA ILE A 144 -8.69 -41.03 -10.11
C ILE A 144 -9.14 -41.86 -11.31
N TYR A 145 -8.16 -42.31 -12.09
CA TYR A 145 -8.34 -43.36 -13.08
C TYR A 145 -7.74 -44.64 -12.53
N LEU A 146 -8.57 -45.66 -12.33
CA LEU A 146 -8.07 -46.99 -12.05
C LEU A 146 -7.75 -47.62 -13.42
N GLY A 147 -6.72 -48.43 -13.50
CA GLY A 147 -6.52 -49.24 -14.70
C GLY A 147 -7.34 -50.50 -14.63
N ASP A 148 -7.61 -51.11 -15.79
CA ASP A 148 -7.50 -52.56 -15.85
C ASP A 148 -6.12 -52.96 -15.32
N SER A 149 -6.03 -54.07 -14.59
CA SER A 149 -4.96 -54.58 -13.70
C SER A 149 -3.47 -54.35 -14.07
N VAL A 150 -3.17 -53.83 -15.26
CA VAL A 150 -1.86 -53.42 -15.77
C VAL A 150 -1.58 -51.92 -15.58
N HIS A 151 -2.58 -51.04 -15.45
CA HIS A 151 -2.36 -49.59 -15.36
C HIS A 151 -2.44 -49.12 -13.90
N LYS A 152 -1.31 -48.59 -13.41
CA LYS A 152 -1.21 -47.90 -12.12
C LYS A 152 -2.31 -46.85 -12.01
N GLU A 153 -2.80 -46.64 -10.80
CA GLU A 153 -3.67 -45.50 -10.48
C GLU A 153 -3.07 -44.21 -11.07
N LEU A 154 -3.81 -43.57 -11.99
CA LEU A 154 -3.42 -42.31 -12.62
C LEU A 154 -4.26 -41.18 -12.01
N ARG A 155 -3.60 -40.05 -11.75
CA ARG A 155 -4.21 -38.85 -11.18
C ARG A 155 -3.73 -37.62 -11.92
N GLY A 156 -4.51 -36.55 -11.83
CA GLY A 156 -4.12 -35.24 -12.31
C GLY A 156 -3.82 -35.25 -13.80
N GLU A 157 -2.68 -34.67 -14.18
CA GLU A 157 -2.27 -34.51 -15.58
C GLU A 157 -2.12 -35.84 -16.34
N LYS A 158 -1.59 -36.88 -15.68
CA LYS A 158 -1.45 -38.20 -16.31
C LYS A 158 -2.79 -38.80 -16.73
N PHE A 159 -3.85 -38.50 -15.99
CA PHE A 159 -5.20 -38.92 -16.37
C PHE A 159 -5.65 -38.22 -17.65
N PHE A 160 -5.49 -36.89 -17.74
CA PHE A 160 -5.89 -36.14 -18.93
C PHE A 160 -5.13 -36.59 -20.17
N ASN A 161 -3.82 -36.81 -20.07
CA ASN A 161 -3.00 -37.22 -21.21
C ASN A 161 -3.41 -38.61 -21.73
N VAL A 162 -3.63 -39.58 -20.83
CA VAL A 162 -4.07 -40.93 -21.24
C VAL A 162 -5.48 -40.91 -21.81
N SER A 163 -6.39 -40.16 -21.18
CA SER A 163 -7.78 -40.08 -21.64
C SER A 163 -7.88 -39.41 -23.01
N THR A 164 -7.11 -38.34 -23.23
CA THR A 164 -7.01 -37.63 -24.52
C THR A 164 -6.49 -38.57 -25.60
N GLY A 165 -5.40 -39.30 -25.35
CA GLY A 165 -4.88 -40.27 -26.31
C GLY A 165 -5.86 -41.40 -26.67
N ILE A 166 -6.70 -41.83 -25.71
CA ILE A 166 -7.77 -42.80 -25.99
C ILE A 166 -8.85 -42.16 -26.90
N ILE A 167 -9.27 -40.93 -26.59
CA ILE A 167 -10.28 -40.20 -27.37
C ILE A 167 -9.77 -39.89 -28.78
N ASP A 168 -8.52 -39.47 -28.94
CA ASP A 168 -7.89 -39.21 -30.24
C ASP A 168 -7.84 -40.47 -31.10
N SER A 169 -7.46 -41.60 -30.49
CA SER A 169 -7.45 -42.90 -31.17
C SER A 169 -8.84 -43.30 -31.69
N LEU A 170 -9.94 -42.82 -31.10
CA LEU A 170 -11.29 -43.04 -31.63
C LEU A 170 -11.60 -42.17 -32.85
N ASN A 171 -11.13 -40.93 -32.83
CA ASN A 171 -11.41 -39.97 -33.89
C ASN A 171 -10.61 -40.28 -35.16
N GLU A 172 -9.46 -40.94 -35.04
CA GLU A 172 -8.61 -41.34 -36.17
C GLU A 172 -8.98 -42.70 -36.77
N CYS A 173 -9.64 -43.58 -36.02
CA CYS A 173 -9.99 -44.92 -36.49
C CYS A 173 -11.35 -44.95 -37.21
N ASP A 174 -11.30 -45.05 -38.55
CA ASP A 174 -12.44 -45.50 -39.35
C ASP A 174 -12.74 -46.99 -39.04
N TRP A 175 -13.59 -47.21 -38.03
CA TRP A 175 -14.53 -48.35 -37.93
C TRP A 175 -13.99 -49.78 -37.83
N ASP A 176 -12.73 -50.01 -37.46
CA ASP A 176 -12.27 -51.32 -36.99
C ASP A 176 -11.68 -51.21 -35.57
N VAL A 177 -12.60 -51.18 -34.59
CA VAL A 177 -12.27 -51.11 -33.16
C VAL A 177 -11.64 -52.44 -32.76
N ASP A 178 -10.31 -52.50 -32.66
CA ASP A 178 -9.60 -53.62 -32.07
C ASP A 178 -10.14 -53.89 -30.65
N TYR A 179 -10.27 -55.16 -30.27
CA TYR A 179 -10.75 -55.61 -28.96
C TYR A 179 -10.01 -54.93 -27.78
N GLY A 180 -8.74 -54.58 -27.99
CA GLY A 180 -7.95 -53.80 -27.02
C GLY A 180 -8.41 -52.35 -26.84
N LEU A 181 -8.94 -51.70 -27.88
CA LEU A 181 -9.48 -50.35 -27.81
C LEU A 181 -10.83 -50.36 -27.08
N GLU A 182 -11.72 -51.30 -27.41
CA GLU A 182 -13.06 -51.43 -26.79
C GLU A 182 -12.96 -51.53 -25.26
N LYS A 183 -12.04 -52.36 -24.75
CA LYS A 183 -11.80 -52.50 -23.31
C LYS A 183 -11.29 -51.21 -22.64
N ARG A 184 -10.48 -50.42 -23.35
CA ARG A 184 -9.99 -49.11 -22.87
C ARG A 184 -11.11 -48.08 -22.84
N LEU A 185 -12.05 -48.15 -23.78
CA LEU A 185 -13.22 -47.27 -23.82
C LEU A 185 -14.18 -47.56 -22.68
N ASP A 186 -14.51 -48.84 -22.46
CA ASP A 186 -15.37 -49.25 -21.34
C ASP A 186 -14.77 -48.82 -20.01
N SER A 187 -13.45 -49.01 -19.85
CA SER A 187 -12.69 -48.54 -18.71
C SER A 187 -12.85 -47.01 -18.55
N LEU A 188 -12.48 -46.22 -19.56
CA LEU A 188 -12.57 -44.76 -19.53
C LEU A 188 -13.99 -44.27 -19.21
N ALA A 189 -15.01 -44.88 -19.82
CA ALA A 189 -16.39 -44.50 -19.63
C ALA A 189 -16.86 -44.79 -18.19
N LEU A 190 -16.49 -45.95 -17.63
CA LEU A 190 -16.77 -46.30 -16.23
C LEU A 190 -16.09 -45.32 -15.25
N TYR A 191 -14.87 -44.86 -15.56
CA TYR A 191 -14.17 -43.83 -14.78
C TYR A 191 -14.80 -42.46 -14.88
N CYS A 192 -15.20 -42.04 -16.08
CA CYS A 192 -15.89 -40.77 -16.26
C CYS A 192 -17.18 -40.74 -15.46
N ASN A 193 -17.89 -41.88 -15.37
CA ASN A 193 -19.06 -42.01 -14.53
C ASN A 193 -18.70 -41.95 -13.03
N TYR A 194 -17.69 -42.70 -12.58
CA TYR A 194 -17.24 -42.68 -11.18
C TYR A 194 -16.81 -41.28 -10.72
N ASN A 195 -16.08 -40.56 -11.56
CA ASN A 195 -15.58 -39.21 -11.27
C ASN A 195 -16.53 -38.10 -11.74
N LYS A 196 -17.75 -38.41 -12.22
CA LYS A 196 -18.63 -37.46 -12.90
C LYS A 196 -18.82 -36.15 -12.14
N GLN A 197 -19.03 -36.24 -10.83
CA GLN A 197 -19.18 -35.06 -9.96
C GLN A 197 -17.88 -34.26 -9.84
N GLN A 198 -16.72 -34.93 -9.77
CA GLN A 198 -15.42 -34.25 -9.70
C GLN A 198 -15.06 -33.59 -11.02
N LEU A 199 -15.28 -34.27 -12.15
CA LEU A 199 -15.07 -33.75 -13.49
C LEU A 199 -15.95 -32.53 -13.76
N LYS A 200 -17.23 -32.60 -13.38
CA LYS A 200 -18.15 -31.46 -13.49
C LYS A 200 -17.69 -30.28 -12.63
N ARG A 201 -17.33 -30.51 -11.36
CA ARG A 201 -16.80 -29.45 -10.49
C ARG A 201 -15.52 -28.85 -11.02
N TYR A 202 -14.63 -29.68 -11.56
CA TYR A 202 -13.37 -29.22 -12.15
C TYR A 202 -13.63 -28.32 -13.35
N GLN A 203 -14.54 -28.70 -14.25
CA GLN A 203 -14.90 -27.89 -15.41
C GLN A 203 -15.54 -26.56 -15.00
N GLU A 204 -16.56 -26.58 -14.12
CA GLU A 204 -17.22 -25.37 -13.62
C GLU A 204 -16.20 -24.41 -12.97
N PHE A 205 -15.25 -24.96 -12.22
CA PHE A 205 -14.19 -24.18 -11.59
C PHE A 205 -13.16 -23.66 -12.60
N SER A 206 -12.81 -24.44 -13.62
CA SER A 206 -11.92 -24.01 -14.70
C SER A 206 -12.54 -22.88 -15.52
N ASP A 207 -13.84 -22.97 -15.83
CA ASP A 207 -14.61 -21.94 -16.52
C ASP A 207 -14.72 -20.65 -15.68
N PHE A 208 -14.93 -20.80 -14.37
CA PHE A 208 -14.89 -19.68 -13.44
C PHE A 208 -13.53 -18.97 -13.46
N ILE A 209 -12.42 -19.71 -13.37
CA ILE A 209 -11.07 -19.13 -13.42
C ILE A 209 -10.83 -18.44 -14.78
N LYS A 210 -11.25 -19.05 -15.89
CA LYS A 210 -11.15 -18.46 -17.24
C LYS A 210 -11.92 -17.13 -17.31
N LYS A 211 -13.11 -17.07 -16.74
CA LYS A 211 -13.91 -15.84 -16.70
C LYS A 211 -13.25 -14.76 -15.82
N GLU A 212 -12.67 -15.14 -14.69
CA GLU A 212 -11.94 -14.21 -13.82
C GLU A 212 -10.64 -13.71 -14.47
N SER A 213 -9.92 -14.56 -15.21
CA SER A 213 -8.68 -14.16 -15.89
C SER A 213 -8.92 -13.15 -17.01
N LEU A 214 -10.06 -13.22 -17.70
CA LEU A 214 -10.44 -12.24 -18.73
C LEU A 214 -10.65 -10.81 -18.19
N LYS A 215 -10.71 -10.61 -16.87
CA LYS A 215 -10.78 -9.27 -16.26
C LYS A 215 -9.41 -8.58 -16.22
N ASN A 216 -8.31 -9.30 -16.46
CA ASN A 216 -6.96 -8.76 -16.42
C ASN A 216 -6.04 -9.45 -17.44
N ASP A 217 -5.56 -8.70 -18.43
CA ASP A 217 -4.81 -9.21 -19.59
C ASP A 217 -3.54 -10.00 -19.20
N ASP A 218 -2.83 -9.59 -18.15
CA ASP A 218 -1.64 -10.30 -17.66
C ASP A 218 -1.97 -11.73 -17.23
N PHE A 219 -3.16 -11.94 -16.67
CA PHE A 219 -3.58 -13.23 -16.11
C PHE A 219 -4.26 -14.11 -17.14
N LYS A 220 -4.77 -13.53 -18.23
CA LYS A 220 -5.17 -14.29 -19.40
C LYS A 220 -3.99 -15.09 -19.94
N LEU A 221 -2.82 -14.43 -20.10
CA LEU A 221 -1.58 -15.09 -20.53
C LEU A 221 -1.15 -16.20 -19.56
N ILE A 222 -1.24 -15.94 -18.24
CA ILE A 222 -0.90 -16.94 -17.21
C ILE A 222 -1.85 -18.14 -17.29
N TYR A 223 -3.16 -17.92 -17.42
CA TYR A 223 -4.14 -19.00 -17.55
C TYR A 223 -3.87 -19.83 -18.81
N ASP A 224 -3.66 -19.18 -19.94
CA ASP A 224 -3.42 -19.87 -21.22
C ASP A 224 -2.12 -20.68 -21.20
N ALA A 225 -1.11 -20.26 -20.45
CA ALA A 225 0.14 -20.99 -20.25
C ALA A 225 0.04 -22.16 -19.25
N ILE A 226 -0.86 -22.08 -18.27
CA ILE A 226 -0.99 -23.08 -17.19
C ILE A 226 -1.95 -24.21 -17.57
N VAL A 227 -3.01 -23.92 -18.31
CA VAL A 227 -3.98 -24.95 -18.72
C VAL A 227 -3.46 -25.67 -19.95
N SER A 228 -3.13 -26.96 -19.80
CA SER A 228 -2.63 -27.77 -20.90
C SER A 228 -3.65 -27.89 -22.04
N GLU A 229 -3.15 -28.01 -23.26
CA GLU A 229 -4.00 -28.26 -24.44
C GLU A 229 -4.77 -29.57 -24.29
N ASP A 230 -4.15 -30.61 -23.72
CA ASP A 230 -4.78 -31.90 -23.42
C ASP A 230 -5.99 -31.73 -22.48
N GLU A 231 -5.91 -30.86 -21.47
CA GLU A 231 -7.04 -30.58 -20.58
C GLU A 231 -8.18 -29.92 -21.34
N LYS A 232 -7.88 -28.92 -22.18
CA LYS A 232 -8.88 -28.21 -22.99
C LYS A 232 -9.57 -29.18 -23.94
N PHE A 233 -8.79 -29.97 -24.66
CA PHE A 233 -9.28 -30.96 -25.62
C PHE A 233 -10.15 -32.01 -24.94
N PHE A 234 -9.71 -32.55 -23.80
CA PHE A 234 -10.49 -33.54 -23.04
C PHE A 234 -11.88 -33.01 -22.70
N PHE A 235 -12.02 -31.80 -22.13
CA PHE A 235 -13.33 -31.29 -21.72
C PHE A 235 -14.25 -30.92 -22.89
N GLU A 236 -13.69 -30.60 -24.06
CA GLU A 236 -14.48 -30.42 -25.29
C GLU A 236 -15.13 -31.73 -25.74
N GLN A 237 -14.43 -32.85 -25.62
CA GLN A 237 -14.87 -34.14 -26.15
C GLN A 237 -15.58 -35.04 -25.12
N ILE A 238 -15.28 -34.89 -23.82
CA ILE A 238 -15.65 -35.87 -22.80
C ILE A 238 -17.16 -36.02 -22.61
N TRP A 239 -17.93 -34.95 -22.75
CA TRP A 239 -19.39 -35.01 -22.53
C TRP A 239 -20.14 -35.64 -23.69
N ASP A 240 -19.66 -35.42 -24.91
CA ASP A 240 -20.16 -36.11 -26.09
C ASP A 240 -19.80 -37.60 -26.02
N PHE A 241 -18.59 -37.92 -25.56
CA PHE A 241 -18.17 -39.30 -25.28
C PHE A 241 -19.05 -39.98 -24.23
N VAL A 242 -19.21 -39.37 -23.04
CA VAL A 242 -20.06 -39.91 -21.98
C VAL A 242 -21.51 -40.07 -22.45
N GLY A 243 -22.03 -39.13 -23.24
CA GLY A 243 -23.38 -39.18 -23.79
C GLY A 243 -23.59 -40.28 -24.84
N LYS A 244 -22.57 -40.60 -25.64
CA LYS A 244 -22.61 -41.68 -26.65
C LYS A 244 -22.54 -43.08 -26.04
N TYR A 245 -21.65 -43.28 -25.06
CA TYR A 245 -21.37 -44.60 -24.49
C TYR A 245 -22.22 -44.94 -23.25
N TYR A 246 -22.85 -43.94 -22.61
CA TYR A 246 -23.84 -44.14 -21.55
C TYR A 246 -25.13 -43.37 -21.87
N PRO A 247 -26.03 -43.94 -22.70
CA PRO A 247 -27.36 -43.38 -22.86
C PRO A 247 -28.04 -43.33 -21.49
N LYS A 248 -28.61 -42.16 -21.14
CA LYS A 248 -29.31 -41.92 -19.87
C LYS A 248 -30.21 -43.11 -19.56
N GLU A 249 -30.01 -43.71 -18.39
CA GLU A 249 -31.02 -44.59 -17.78
C GLU A 249 -32.35 -43.82 -17.80
N LYS A 250 -33.36 -44.42 -18.43
CA LYS A 250 -34.71 -43.89 -18.57
C LYS A 250 -35.40 -43.74 -17.22
#